data_AF-A0A0K2CW69-F1
#
_entry.id   AF-A0A0K2CW69-F1
#
_cell.length_a   1.000
_cell.length_b   1.000
_cell.length_c   1.000
_cell.angle_alpha   90.00
_cell.angle_beta   90.00
_cell.angle_gamma   90.00
#
_symmetry.space_group_name_H-M   'P 1'
#
loop_
_entity.id
_entity.type
_entity.pdbx_description
1 polymer ?
#
loop_
_entity_poly.entity_id
_entity_poly.type
_entity_poly.pdbx_seq_one_letter_code
_entity_poly.pdbx_strand_id
1 'polypeptide(L)'
;GSLRRFIKVGTVDVLVTELGLYGVRPDLEGVGISHSIRAMYPALQGLRVPFAFGTVRHELKNHIARLCRHGLGTVVSGVRVRSTLADVRLDLPPTRTEDVLAVVMPIGSSMSQWPEGSAIER
;
A
#
# COMPACT_ATOMS: atom_id res chain seq x y z
N GLY A 1 0.40 -7.25 9.61
CA GLY A 1 -1.05 -7.11 9.87
C GLY A 1 -1.70 -6.38 8.72
N SER A 2 -3.03 -6.47 8.59
CA SER A 2 -3.79 -5.77 7.56
C SER A 2 -5.04 -5.12 8.14
N LEU A 3 -5.45 -3.98 7.59
CA LEU A 3 -6.63 -3.23 8.04
C LEU A 3 -7.54 -2.94 6.85
N ARG A 4 -8.78 -3.44 6.90
CA ARG A 4 -9.82 -3.10 5.91
C ARG A 4 -10.41 -1.74 6.25
N ARG A 5 -10.23 -0.74 5.37
CA ARG A 5 -10.66 0.64 5.62
C ARG A 5 -10.86 1.42 4.32
N PHE A 6 -11.42 2.61 4.42
CA PHE A 6 -11.36 3.60 3.36
C PHE A 6 -10.12 4.48 3.48
N ILE A 7 -9.55 4.81 2.33
CA ILE A 7 -8.57 5.90 2.13
C ILE A 7 -9.11 6.83 1.05
N LYS A 8 -8.68 8.09 1.04
CA LYS A 8 -9.08 9.04 0.01
C LYS A 8 -8.00 9.13 -1.06
N VAL A 9 -8.36 8.98 -2.33
CA VAL A 9 -7.48 9.19 -3.48
C VAL A 9 -8.04 10.35 -4.29
N GLY A 10 -7.36 11.49 -4.26
CA GLY A 10 -7.91 12.75 -4.77
C GLY A 10 -9.20 13.12 -4.03
N THR A 11 -10.34 12.94 -4.69
CA THR A 11 -11.68 13.20 -4.15
C THR A 11 -12.51 11.93 -3.90
N VAL A 12 -11.96 10.75 -4.23
CA VAL A 12 -12.68 9.47 -4.20
C VAL A 12 -12.29 8.68 -2.95
N ASP A 13 -13.27 8.24 -2.18
CA ASP A 13 -13.05 7.29 -1.10
C ASP A 13 -12.94 5.86 -1.67
N VAL A 14 -11.80 5.21 -1.43
CA VAL A 14 -11.47 3.88 -1.94
C VAL A 14 -11.40 2.91 -0.79
N LEU A 15 -12.19 1.84 -0.85
CA LEU A 15 -12.08 0.73 0.07
C LEU A 15 -10.80 -0.06 -0.24
N VAL A 16 -9.93 -0.23 0.75
CA VAL A 16 -8.68 -0.98 0.61
C VAL A 16 -8.50 -1.93 1.79
N THR A 17 -7.62 -2.93 1.59
CA THR A 17 -6.88 -3.50 2.71
C THR A 17 -5.53 -2.79 2.81
N GLU A 18 -5.35 -1.97 3.83
CA GLU A 18 -4.07 -1.35 4.14
C GLU A 18 -3.12 -2.40 4.72
N LEU A 19 -1.97 -2.58 4.08
CA LEU A 19 -0.91 -3.49 4.47
C LEU A 19 0.00 -2.78 5.47
N GLY A 20 0.11 -3.32 6.67
CA GLY A 20 1.05 -2.84 7.68
C GLY A 20 2.48 -3.28 7.41
N LEU A 21 3.29 -3.34 8.47
CA LEU A 21 4.69 -3.74 8.40
C LEU A 21 4.86 -5.08 7.68
N TYR A 22 5.69 -5.06 6.64
CA TYR A 22 6.19 -6.23 5.95
C TYR A 22 7.61 -6.54 6.45
N GLY A 23 7.80 -7.76 6.90
CA GLY A 23 9.10 -8.30 7.27
C GLY A 23 9.20 -9.73 6.75
N VAL A 24 10.38 -10.09 6.25
CA VAL A 24 10.71 -11.47 5.87
C VAL A 24 11.57 -12.02 7.00
N ARG A 25 11.31 -13.26 7.43
CA ARG A 25 12.22 -13.91 8.36
C ARG A 25 13.59 -14.10 7.68
N PRO A 26 14.71 -13.97 8.39
CA PRO A 26 16.05 -14.10 7.81
C PRO A 26 16.27 -15.38 6.99
N ASP A 27 15.70 -16.51 7.43
CA ASP A 27 15.79 -17.80 6.74
C ASP A 27 14.96 -17.91 5.45
N LEU A 28 14.06 -16.95 5.22
CA LEU A 28 13.23 -16.83 4.03
C LEU A 28 13.66 -15.66 3.14
N GLU A 29 14.72 -14.95 3.51
CA GLU A 29 15.35 -13.97 2.64
C GLU A 29 15.87 -14.64 1.36
N GLY A 30 15.81 -13.93 0.23
CA GLY A 30 16.22 -14.48 -1.07
C GLY A 30 15.16 -15.32 -1.81
N VAL A 31 14.10 -15.81 -1.14
CA VAL A 31 12.97 -16.52 -1.80
C VAL A 31 12.09 -15.57 -2.63
N GLY A 32 12.17 -14.27 -2.34
CA GLY A 32 11.58 -13.19 -3.14
C GLY A 32 10.19 -12.78 -2.69
N ILE A 33 9.95 -11.47 -2.64
CA ILE A 33 8.70 -10.85 -2.18
C ILE A 33 7.45 -11.35 -2.90
N SER A 34 7.55 -11.65 -4.20
CA SER A 34 6.42 -12.15 -4.97
C SER A 34 5.89 -13.48 -4.46
N HIS A 35 6.77 -14.34 -3.94
CA HIS A 35 6.35 -15.59 -3.32
C HIS A 35 5.59 -15.35 -2.01
N SER A 36 6.14 -14.51 -1.12
CA SER A 36 5.49 -14.14 0.15
C SER A 36 4.12 -13.49 -0.08
N ILE A 37 4.03 -12.58 -1.04
CA ILE A 37 2.78 -11.90 -1.36
C ILE A 37 1.74 -12.87 -1.93
N ARG A 38 2.14 -13.84 -2.78
CA ARG A 38 1.22 -14.87 -3.27
C ARG A 38 0.65 -15.73 -2.15
N ALA A 39 1.44 -16.05 -1.12
CA ALA A 39 0.95 -16.77 0.05
C ALA A 39 -0.11 -15.96 0.84
N MET A 40 0.01 -14.64 0.86
CA MET A 40 -0.98 -13.75 1.51
C MET A 40 -2.24 -13.54 0.67
N TYR A 41 -2.15 -13.69 -0.65
CA TYR A 41 -3.19 -13.29 -1.60
C TYR A 41 -4.59 -13.88 -1.32
N PRO A 42 -4.74 -15.18 -0.98
CA PRO A 42 -6.06 -15.74 -0.65
C PRO A 42 -6.72 -15.09 0.57
N ALA A 43 -5.92 -14.75 1.59
CA ALA A 43 -6.43 -14.05 2.77
C ALA A 43 -6.92 -12.64 2.41
N LEU A 44 -6.22 -11.93 1.52
CA LEU A 44 -6.64 -10.62 1.04
C LEU A 44 -7.93 -10.69 0.22
N GLN A 45 -8.11 -11.72 -0.62
CA GLN A 45 -9.35 -11.95 -1.36
C GLN A 45 -10.55 -12.17 -0.42
N GLY A 46 -10.34 -12.85 0.71
CA GLY A 46 -11.35 -13.03 1.74
C GLY A 46 -11.88 -11.72 2.34
N LEU A 47 -11.11 -10.64 2.29
CA LEU A 47 -11.52 -9.32 2.81
C LEU A 47 -12.51 -8.57 1.89
N ARG A 48 -12.76 -9.09 0.67
CA ARG A 48 -13.68 -8.50 -0.31
C ARG A 48 -13.41 -7.01 -0.53
N VAL A 49 -12.15 -6.68 -0.75
CA VAL A 49 -11.68 -5.33 -1.09
C VAL A 49 -11.24 -5.29 -2.55
N PRO A 50 -11.42 -4.16 -3.26
CA PRO A 50 -10.97 -4.05 -4.64
C PRO A 50 -9.43 -4.02 -4.74
N PHE A 51 -8.78 -3.40 -3.76
CA PHE A 51 -7.33 -3.18 -3.75
C PHE A 51 -6.69 -3.44 -2.38
N ALA A 52 -5.41 -3.84 -2.40
CA ALA A 52 -4.52 -3.68 -1.26
C ALA A 52 -3.67 -2.44 -1.46
N PHE A 53 -3.41 -1.72 -0.38
CA PHE A 53 -2.61 -0.50 -0.39
C PHE A 53 -1.53 -0.59 0.68
N GLY A 54 -0.32 -0.14 0.37
CA GLY A 54 0.76 -0.04 1.34
C GLY A 54 1.73 1.05 0.96
N THR A 55 2.50 1.51 1.94
CA THR A 55 3.61 2.43 1.71
C THR A 55 4.92 1.72 2.03
N VAL A 56 5.95 1.97 1.23
CA VAL A 56 7.32 1.53 1.51
C VAL A 56 8.28 2.70 1.47
N ARG A 57 9.35 2.61 2.25
CA ARG A 57 10.42 3.60 2.16
C ARG A 57 11.17 3.47 0.83
N HIS A 58 11.81 4.55 0.41
CA HIS A 58 12.54 4.63 -0.85
C HIS A 58 13.68 3.59 -0.95
N GLU A 59 14.30 3.22 0.17
CA GLU A 59 15.36 2.21 0.24
C GLU A 59 14.86 0.82 -0.19
N LEU A 60 13.56 0.56 -0.05
CA LEU A 60 12.92 -0.69 -0.46
C LEU A 60 12.40 -0.66 -1.90
N LYS A 61 12.65 0.41 -2.66
CA LYS A 61 12.20 0.56 -4.06
C LYS A 61 12.59 -0.65 -4.92
N ASN A 62 13.84 -1.08 -4.85
CA ASN A 62 14.33 -2.21 -5.65
C ASN A 62 13.65 -3.52 -5.26
N HIS A 63 13.29 -3.68 -3.99
CA HIS A 63 12.58 -4.84 -3.47
C HIS A 63 11.15 -4.89 -4.03
N ILE A 64 10.41 -3.78 -3.96
CA ILE A 64 9.06 -3.66 -4.51
C ILE A 64 9.04 -3.71 -6.04
N ALA A 65 10.07 -3.19 -6.73
CA ALA A 65 10.15 -3.30 -8.18
C ALA A 65 10.09 -4.77 -8.64
N ARG A 66 10.63 -5.72 -7.85
CA ARG A 66 10.50 -7.16 -8.15
C ARG A 66 9.05 -7.63 -8.06
N LEU A 67 8.32 -7.18 -7.03
CA LEU A 67 6.88 -7.46 -6.89
C LEU A 67 6.09 -6.98 -8.11
N CYS A 68 6.36 -5.74 -8.55
CA CYS A 68 5.68 -5.10 -9.67
C CYS A 68 5.97 -5.78 -11.02
N ARG A 69 7.20 -6.26 -11.25
CA ARG A 69 7.56 -6.99 -12.49
C ARG A 69 6.71 -8.24 -12.71
N HIS A 70 6.21 -8.85 -11.64
CA HIS A 70 5.35 -10.03 -11.71
C HIS A 70 3.85 -9.70 -11.77
N GLY A 71 3.49 -8.43 -11.99
CA GLY A 71 2.10 -7.97 -12.11
C GLY A 71 1.29 -8.01 -10.82
N LEU A 72 1.94 -8.27 -9.68
CA LEU A 72 1.26 -8.41 -8.38
C LEU A 72 1.00 -7.07 -7.68
N GLY A 73 1.54 -5.97 -8.21
CA GLY A 73 1.30 -4.63 -7.69
C GLY A 73 1.92 -3.56 -8.57
N THR A 74 1.60 -2.31 -8.26
CA THR A 74 2.02 -1.13 -9.01
C THR A 74 2.50 -0.06 -8.03
N VAL A 75 3.69 0.49 -8.29
CA VAL A 75 4.13 1.71 -7.61
C VAL A 75 3.38 2.88 -8.26
N VAL A 76 2.52 3.54 -7.50
CA VAL A 76 1.79 4.71 -7.98
C VAL A 76 2.72 5.91 -7.85
N SER A 77 3.10 6.49 -8.99
CA SER A 77 4.05 7.61 -9.05
C SER A 77 3.33 8.96 -8.99
N GLY A 78 4.01 10.00 -8.54
CA GLY A 78 3.47 11.37 -8.54
C GLY A 78 2.37 11.64 -7.50
N VAL A 79 2.17 10.72 -6.56
CA VAL A 79 1.19 10.87 -5.47
C VAL A 79 1.87 11.29 -4.18
N ARG A 80 1.27 12.25 -3.48
CA ARG A 80 1.64 12.61 -2.11
C ARG A 80 0.78 11.80 -1.14
N VAL A 81 1.41 11.00 -0.29
CA VAL A 81 0.70 10.30 0.79
C VAL A 81 0.67 11.20 2.01
N ARG A 82 -0.51 11.43 2.56
CA ARG A 82 -0.72 12.13 3.84
C ARG A 82 -1.30 11.16 4.84
N SER A 83 -0.79 11.22 6.05
CA SER A 83 -1.19 10.30 7.12
C SER A 83 -1.48 11.06 8.38
N THR A 84 -2.52 10.62 9.07
CA THR A 84 -2.85 11.12 10.41
C THR A 84 -1.67 10.88 11.36
N LEU A 85 -1.32 11.88 12.17
CA LEU A 85 -0.30 11.71 13.20
C LEU A 85 -0.80 10.69 14.24
N ALA A 86 0.11 9.84 14.72
CA ALA A 86 -0.22 8.85 15.74
C ALA A 86 -0.65 9.51 17.06
N ASP A 87 -0.01 10.64 17.40
CA ASP A 87 -0.31 11.43 18.60
C ASP A 87 -0.99 12.74 18.23
N VAL A 88 -2.06 13.07 18.96
CA VAL A 88 -2.73 14.36 18.83
C VAL A 88 -1.88 15.42 19.53
N ARG A 89 -1.34 16.33 18.73
CA ARG A 89 -0.42 17.40 19.14
C ARG A 89 -1.03 18.73 18.73
N LEU A 90 -1.44 19.56 19.70
CA LEU A 90 -2.09 20.86 19.42
C LEU A 90 -1.15 21.85 18.71
N ASP A 91 0.16 21.64 18.85
CA ASP A 91 1.22 22.43 18.22
C ASP A 91 1.54 22.00 16.78
N LEU A 92 0.97 20.89 16.29
CA LEU A 92 1.26 20.33 14.98
C LEU A 92 -0.01 20.17 14.14
N PRO A 93 0.10 20.26 12.80
CA PRO A 93 -0.99 19.84 11.92
C PRO A 93 -1.39 18.39 12.20
N PRO A 94 -2.68 18.03 12.09
CA PRO A 94 -3.16 16.67 12.41
C PRO A 94 -2.67 15.59 11.45
N THR A 95 -2.04 15.99 10.34
CA THR A 95 -1.53 15.09 9.30
C THR A 95 -0.14 15.51 8.89
N ARG A 96 0.65 14.54 8.41
CA ARG A 96 1.95 14.77 7.78
C ARG A 96 1.97 14.20 6.37
N THR A 97 2.74 14.82 5.48
CA THR A 97 3.11 14.22 4.20
C THR A 97 4.23 13.21 4.45
N GLU A 98 4.07 12.00 3.93
CA GLU A 98 5.05 10.93 4.06
C GLU A 98 5.99 10.91 2.85
N ASP A 99 7.28 10.73 3.12
CA ASP A 99 8.31 10.52 2.09
C ASP A 99 8.46 9.02 1.79
N VAL A 100 7.49 8.48 1.06
CA VAL A 100 7.32 7.04 0.80
C VAL A 100 6.83 6.77 -0.61
N LEU A 101 7.05 5.55 -1.09
CA LEU A 101 6.44 5.03 -2.30
C LEU A 101 5.10 4.38 -1.98
N ALA A 102 4.05 4.79 -2.68
CA ALA A 102 2.74 4.15 -2.62
C ALA A 102 2.72 2.90 -3.51
N VAL A 103 2.27 1.77 -2.97
CA VAL A 103 2.13 0.50 -3.68
C VAL A 103 0.68 0.06 -3.61
N VAL A 104 0.10 -0.21 -4.77
CA VAL A 104 -1.28 -0.71 -4.90
C VAL A 104 -1.24 -2.08 -5.54
N MET A 105 -2.01 -3.02 -4.98
CA MET A 105 -2.21 -4.33 -5.58
C MET A 105 -3.68 -4.50 -5.96
N PRO A 106 -3.98 -4.93 -7.20
CA PRO A 106 -5.33 -5.36 -7.55
C PRO A 106 -5.67 -6.63 -6.77
N ILE A 107 -6.85 -6.69 -6.13
CA ILE A 107 -7.33 -7.88 -5.40
C ILE A 107 -8.63 -8.39 -6.02
N GLY A 108 -9.66 -7.53 -6.03
CA GLY A 108 -10.98 -7.79 -6.61
C GLY A 108 -11.34 -6.87 -7.76
N SER A 109 -10.40 -6.05 -8.23
CA SER A 109 -10.61 -5.08 -9.31
C SER A 109 -9.34 -4.91 -10.14
N SER A 110 -9.49 -4.40 -11.36
CA SER A 110 -8.36 -4.08 -12.24
C SER A 110 -7.65 -2.81 -11.77
N MET A 111 -6.33 -2.72 -12.00
CA MET A 111 -5.57 -1.48 -11.78
C MET A 111 -6.10 -0.31 -12.61
N SER A 112 -6.75 -0.55 -13.75
CA SER A 112 -7.41 0.50 -14.54
C SER A 112 -8.60 1.16 -13.84
N GLN A 113 -9.10 0.55 -12.76
CA GLN A 113 -10.17 1.08 -11.93
C GLN A 113 -9.64 1.83 -10.70
N TRP A 114 -8.31 1.86 -10.51
CA TRP A 114 -7.72 2.71 -9.49
C TRP A 114 -7.96 4.18 -9.88
N PRO A 115 -8.51 5.02 -8.98
CA PRO A 115 -8.86 6.38 -9.33
C PRO A 115 -7.62 7.24 -9.59
N GLU A 116 -7.79 8.23 -10.46
CA GLU A 116 -6.80 9.27 -10.66
C GLU A 116 -6.75 10.22 -9.46
N GLY A 117 -5.55 10.71 -9.16
CA GLY A 117 -5.35 11.68 -8.09
C GLY A 117 -3.86 11.87 -7.80
N SER A 118 -3.49 13.07 -7.34
CA SER A 118 -2.12 13.40 -6.94
C SER A 118 -1.90 13.34 -5.42
N ALA A 119 -2.93 12.97 -4.67
CA ALA A 119 -2.89 12.88 -3.21
C ALA A 119 -3.63 11.64 -2.72
N ILE A 120 -3.07 10.99 -1.69
CA ILE A 120 -3.69 9.89 -0.96
C ILE A 120 -3.74 10.29 0.52
N GLU A 121 -4.91 10.24 1.14
CA GLU A 121 -5.09 10.52 2.57
C GLU A 121 -5.53 9.25 3.31
N ARG A 122 -4.82 8.92 4.39
CA ARG A 122 -5.01 7.71 5.20
C ARG A 122 -4.89 7.98 6.71
#